data_AF-A0A9P5H4L8-F1
#
_entry.id   AF-A0A9P5H4L8-F1
#
_cell.length_a   1.000
_cell.length_b   1.000
_cell.length_c   1.000
_cell.angle_alpha   90.00
_cell.angle_beta   90.00
_cell.angle_gamma   90.00
#
_symmetry.space_group_name_H-M   'P 1'
#
loop_
_entity.id
_entity.type
_entity.pdbx_description
1 polymer ?
#
loop_
_entity_poly.entity_id
_entity_poly.type
_entity_poly.pdbx_seq_one_letter_code
_entity_poly.pdbx_strand_id
1 'polypeptide(L)' 'MASSDEPQSLKSLFQSAEDQRRVLESTTLPATSPAYRSELDDALALYASARDQLSRLAIFSPNEGAEDISTADLPYLLLD' A
#
# COMPACT_ATOMS: atom_id res chain seq x y z
N MET A 1 14.94 -0.55 -22.32
CA MET A 1 15.13 -1.38 -21.12
C MET A 1 15.33 -0.40 -19.97
N ALA A 2 14.26 -0.03 -19.27
CA ALA A 2 14.33 0.89 -18.15
C ALA A 2 14.70 0.08 -16.90
N SER A 3 15.73 0.51 -16.20
CA SER A 3 16.31 -0.16 -15.03
C SER A 3 15.25 -0.36 -13.94
N SER A 4 15.03 -1.60 -13.54
CA SER A 4 14.15 -2.03 -12.45
C SER A 4 14.76 -1.79 -11.06
N ASP A 5 15.52 -0.70 -10.89
CA ASP A 5 16.33 -0.43 -9.70
C ASP A 5 16.13 1.01 -9.15
N GLU A 6 15.10 1.72 -9.62
CA GLU A 6 14.67 2.94 -8.95
C GLU A 6 13.88 2.57 -7.68
N PRO A 7 14.24 3.13 -6.50
CA PRO A 7 13.48 2.90 -5.29
C PRO A 7 12.04 3.34 -5.52
N GLN A 8 11.10 2.40 -5.49
CA GLN A 8 9.68 2.70 -5.66
C GLN A 8 9.24 3.63 -4.53
N SER A 9 8.62 4.75 -4.89
CA SER A 9 8.13 5.71 -3.90
C SER A 9 6.99 5.10 -3.06
N LEU A 10 6.84 5.57 -1.81
CA LEU A 10 5.70 5.21 -0.96
C LEU A 10 4.37 5.43 -1.69
N LYS A 11 4.25 6.56 -2.39
CA LYS A 11 3.07 6.91 -3.18
C LYS A 11 2.75 5.85 -4.25
N SER A 12 3.74 5.41 -5.00
CA SER A 12 3.54 4.39 -6.04
C SER A 12 3.15 3.04 -5.45
N LEU A 13 3.83 2.61 -4.37
CA LEU A 13 3.52 1.34 -3.70
C LEU A 13 2.10 1.33 -3.14
N PHE A 14 1.72 2.39 -2.44
CA PHE A 14 0.39 2.54 -1.87
C PHE A 14 -0.69 2.59 -2.96
N GLN A 15 -0.46 3.34 -4.05
CA GLN A 15 -1.41 3.40 -5.16
C GLN A 15 -1.60 2.04 -5.82
N SER A 16 -0.51 1.29 -6.08
CA SER A 16 -0.61 -0.06 -6.64
C SER A 16 -1.36 -1.03 -5.72
N ALA A 17 -1.12 -0.95 -4.41
CA ALA A 17 -1.84 -1.76 -3.43
C ALA A 17 -3.36 -1.45 -3.42
N GLU A 18 -3.72 -0.16 -3.43
CA GLU A 18 -5.12 0.29 -3.46
C GLU A 18 -5.82 -0.10 -4.76
N ASP A 19 -5.14 0.01 -5.90
CA ASP A 19 -5.70 -0.40 -7.20
C ASP A 19 -5.98 -1.91 -7.20
N GLN A 20 -5.06 -2.71 -6.66
CA GLN A 20 -5.25 -4.16 -6.57
C GLN A 20 -6.34 -4.56 -5.57
N ARG A 21 -6.45 -3.86 -4.44
CA ARG A 21 -7.57 -4.02 -3.51
C ARG A 21 -8.91 -3.76 -4.19
N ARG A 22 -9.03 -2.69 -4.98
CA ARG A 22 -10.26 -2.36 -5.73
C ARG A 22 -10.61 -3.42 -6.77
N VAL A 23 -9.62 -4.01 -7.43
CA VAL A 23 -9.83 -5.15 -8.34
C VAL A 23 -10.37 -6.35 -7.57
N LEU A 24 -9.79 -6.70 -6.43
CA LEU A 24 -10.26 -7.78 -5.56
C LEU A 24 -11.68 -7.54 -5.01
N GLU A 25 -12.07 -6.29 -4.76
CA GLU A 25 -13.42 -5.96 -4.29
C GLU A 25 -14.47 -6.02 -5.39
N SER A 26 -14.07 -5.82 -6.65
CA SER A 26 -14.96 -5.85 -7.81
C SER A 26 -14.94 -7.18 -8.56
N THR A 27 -14.07 -8.11 -8.16
CA THR A 27 -13.93 -9.42 -8.80
C THR A 27 -15.14 -10.31 -8.57
N THR A 28 -15.42 -11.18 -9.54
CA THR A 28 -16.43 -12.25 -9.41
C THR A 28 -15.82 -13.56 -8.93
N LEU A 29 -14.51 -13.59 -8.69
CA LEU A 29 -13.81 -14.77 -8.18
C LEU A 29 -14.35 -15.16 -6.79
N PRO A 30 -14.67 -16.44 -6.55
CA PRO A 30 -15.01 -16.90 -5.22
C PRO A 30 -13.83 -16.70 -4.25
N ALA A 31 -14.11 -16.27 -3.01
CA ALA A 31 -13.08 -16.09 -1.98
C ALA A 31 -12.31 -17.39 -1.63
N THR A 32 -12.91 -18.55 -1.91
CA THR A 32 -12.26 -19.86 -1.72
C THR A 32 -11.40 -20.28 -2.91
N SER A 33 -11.40 -19.52 -4.00
CA SER A 33 -10.67 -19.87 -5.22
C SER A 33 -9.16 -19.64 -5.06
N PRO A 34 -8.32 -20.52 -5.62
CA PRO A 34 -6.87 -20.30 -5.64
C PRO A 34 -6.46 -19.01 -6.36
N ALA A 35 -7.20 -18.60 -7.38
CA ALA A 35 -6.95 -17.35 -8.12
C ALA A 35 -7.16 -16.12 -7.22
N TYR A 36 -8.28 -16.06 -6.48
CA TYR A 36 -8.52 -14.99 -5.51
C TYR A 36 -7.43 -14.94 -4.45
N ARG A 37 -6.98 -16.10 -3.95
CA ARG A 37 -5.87 -16.16 -2.99
C ARG A 37 -4.58 -15.58 -3.55
N SER A 38 -4.23 -15.93 -4.79
CA SER A 38 -3.04 -15.39 -5.44
C SER A 38 -3.11 -13.87 -5.58
N GLU A 39 -4.23 -13.33 -6.06
CA GLU A 39 -4.41 -11.88 -6.21
C GLU A 39 -4.39 -11.15 -4.85
N LEU A 40 -4.91 -11.79 -3.80
CA LEU A 40 -4.86 -11.29 -2.44
C LEU A 40 -3.43 -11.28 -1.88
N ASP A 41 -2.68 -12.35 -2.07
CA ASP A 41 -1.29 -12.46 -1.61
C ASP A 41 -0.41 -11.38 -2.28
N ASP A 42 -0.62 -11.12 -3.57
CA ASP A 42 0.07 -10.06 -4.31
C ASP A 42 -0.30 -8.66 -3.76
N ALA A 43 -1.58 -8.41 -3.44
CA ALA A 43 -2.00 -7.14 -2.82
C ALA A 43 -1.37 -6.95 -1.44
N LEU A 44 -1.34 -8.00 -0.62
CA LEU A 44 -0.71 -7.99 0.70
C LEU A 44 0.79 -7.72 0.62
N ALA A 45 1.49 -8.26 -0.39
CA ALA A 45 2.90 -8.00 -0.61
C ALA A 45 3.17 -6.52 -0.94
N LEU A 46 2.30 -5.88 -1.72
CA LEU A 46 2.38 -4.44 -2.01
C LEU A 46 2.14 -3.60 -0.76
N TYR A 47 1.12 -3.91 0.05
CA TYR A 47 0.87 -3.23 1.31
C TYR A 47 2.02 -3.41 2.32
N ALA A 48 2.60 -4.61 2.41
CA ALA A 48 3.75 -4.87 3.27
C ALA A 48 4.96 -4.03 2.85
N SER A 49 5.21 -3.90 1.54
CA SER A 49 6.28 -3.06 1.01
C SER A 49 6.02 -1.57 1.28
N ALA A 50 4.76 -1.11 1.14
CA ALA A 50 4.37 0.25 1.49
C ALA A 50 4.55 0.54 2.99
N ARG A 51 4.19 -0.40 3.87
CA ARG A 51 4.42 -0.30 5.33
C ARG A 51 5.90 -0.21 5.68
N ASP A 52 6.74 -1.04 5.08
CA ASP A 52 8.20 -0.99 5.30
C ASP A 52 8.76 0.37 4.88
N GLN A 53 8.34 0.88 3.71
CA GLN A 53 8.74 2.20 3.23
C GLN A 53 8.23 3.32 4.15
N LEU A 54 7.00 3.25 4.64
CA LEU A 54 6.43 4.21 5.60
C LEU A 54 7.25 4.24 6.90
N SER A 55 7.59 3.07 7.44
CA SER A 55 8.41 2.93 8.65
C SER A 55 9.82 3.53 8.45
N ARG A 56 10.41 3.41 7.27
CA ARG A 56 11.72 4.01 6.95
C ARG A 56 11.67 5.53 6.82
N LEU A 57 10.57 6.07 6.30
CA LEU A 57 10.39 7.50 6.12
C LEU A 57 10.04 8.21 7.44
N ALA A 58 9.45 7.50 8.40
CA ALA A 58 9.10 8.01 9.72
C ALA A 58 8.33 9.35 9.67
N ILE A 59 7.40 9.47 8.72
CA ILE A 59 6.62 10.70 8.49
C ILE A 59 5.60 10.98 9.59
N PHE A 60 5.24 9.97 10.38
CA PHE A 60 4.35 10.11 11.53
C PHE A 60 5.16 9.94 12.82
N SER A 61 5.07 10.93 13.69
CA SER A 61 5.64 10.88 15.04
C SER A 61 4.56 10.56 16.07
N PRO A 62 4.83 9.72 17.09
CA PRO A 62 3.88 9.48 18.18
C PRO A 62 3.62 10.72 19.06
N ASN A 63 4.40 11.80 18.88
CA ASN A 63 4.30 13.04 19.64
C ASN A 63 3.78 14.23 18.80
N GLU A 64 3.26 14.01 17.59
CA GLU A 64 2.68 15.08 16.75
C GLU A 64 1.15 15.13 16.86
N GLY A 65 0.58 16.30 16.60
CA GLY A 65 -0.87 16.46 16.47
C GLY A 65 -1.36 16.05 15.09
N ALA A 66 -2.64 15.73 14.96
CA ALA A 66 -3.24 15.43 13.65
C ALA A 66 -3.20 16.63 12.69
N GLU A 67 -3.17 17.85 13.25
CA GLU A 67 -3.00 19.11 12.53
C GLU A 67 -1.60 19.31 11.90
N ASP A 68 -0.58 18.58 12.40
CA ASP A 68 0.78 18.63 11.90
C ASP A 68 0.98 17.70 10.69
N ILE A 69 0.02 16.82 10.42
CA ILE A 69 0.05 15.89 9.30
C ILE A 69 -0.41 16.60 8.02
N SER A 70 0.44 16.54 6.99
CA SER A 70 0.08 16.98 5.64
C SER A 70 -1.15 16.21 5.12
N THR A 71 -2.12 16.93 4.55
CA THR A 71 -3.33 16.30 3.96
C THR A 71 -2.99 15.23 2.92
N ALA A 72 -1.86 15.38 2.22
CA ALA A 72 -1.41 14.41 1.23
C ALA A 72 -0.92 13.08 1.83
N ASP A 73 -0.52 13.10 3.11
CA ASP A 73 0.01 11.94 3.83
C ASP A 73 -1.06 11.22 4.67
N LEU A 74 -2.21 11.87 4.93
CA LEU A 74 -3.35 11.26 5.63
C LEU A 74 -3.75 9.86 5.12
N PRO A 75 -3.76 9.56 3.80
CA PRO A 75 -4.09 8.21 3.33
C PRO A 75 -3.15 7.13 3.85
N TYR A 76 -1.88 7.46 4.14
CA TYR A 76 -0.90 6.49 4.64
C TYR A 76 -1.14 6.08 6.09
N LEU A 77 -2.00 6.79 6.84
CA LEU A 77 -2.44 6.35 8.17
C LEU A 77 -3.19 5.00 8.13
N LEU A 78 -3.72 4.61 6.97
CA LEU A 78 -4.41 3.33 6.77
C LEU A 78 -3.46 2.14 6.62
N LEU A 79 -2.15 2.39 6.53
CA LEU A 79 -1.15 1.34 6.40
C LEU A 79 -0.81 0.66 7.74
N ASP A 80 -1.15 1.26 8.88
CA ASP A 80 -0.74 0.78 10.20
C ASP A 80 -1.76 -0.12 10.92
#